data_AF-A0A9E3VU94-F1
#
_entry.id   AF-A0A9E3VU94-F1
#
_cell.length_a   1.000
_cell.length_b   1.000
_cell.length_c   1.000
_cell.angle_alpha   90.00
_cell.angle_beta   90.00
_cell.angle_gamma   90.00
#
_symmetry.space_group_name_H-M   'P 1'
#
loop_
_entity.id
_entity.type
_entity.pdbx_description
1 polymer ?
#
loop_
_entity_poly.entity_id
_entity_poly.type
_entity_poly.pdbx_seq_one_letter_code
_entity_poly.pdbx_strand_id
1 'polypeptide(L)'
;MKQFFTLTIFLLFALVMRADDTLTVMHYNLLYCGANTSFCTNENNNLDTKNVHLKLIMNAVRPDIFTVNEISALEVNQLGLMEN
;
A
#
# COMPACT_ATOMS: atom_id res chain seq x y z
N MET A 1 6.86 -39.06 35.14
CA MET A 1 5.98 -39.23 33.97
C MET A 1 5.14 -37.99 33.65
N LYS A 2 4.37 -37.43 34.59
CA LYS A 2 3.54 -36.22 34.35
C LYS A 2 4.34 -34.99 33.86
N GLN A 3 5.52 -34.75 34.42
CA GLN A 3 6.36 -33.61 34.01
C GLN A 3 6.96 -33.75 32.62
N PHE A 4 7.33 -34.97 32.21
CA PHE A 4 7.75 -35.25 30.84
C PHE A 4 6.59 -35.03 29.86
N PHE A 5 5.39 -35.44 30.23
CA PHE A 5 4.19 -35.21 29.41
C PHE A 5 3.89 -33.71 29.25
N THR A 6 3.97 -32.93 30.33
CA THR A 6 3.81 -31.46 30.28
C THR A 6 4.89 -30.82 29.39
N LEU A 7 6.14 -31.24 29.51
CA LEU A 7 7.26 -30.72 28.72
C LEU A 7 7.08 -31.03 27.22
N THR A 8 6.65 -32.25 26.88
CA THR A 8 6.38 -32.64 25.50
C THR A 8 5.25 -31.81 24.90
N ILE A 9 4.17 -31.55 25.65
CA ILE A 9 3.07 -30.68 25.17
C ILE A 9 3.57 -29.26 24.95
N PHE A 10 4.38 -28.72 25.85
CA PHE A 10 4.94 -27.37 25.72
C PHE A 10 5.84 -27.24 24.47
N LEU A 11 6.71 -28.23 24.23
CA LEU A 11 7.58 -28.25 23.04
C LEU A 11 6.78 -28.38 21.73
N LEU A 12 5.72 -29.18 21.71
CA LEU A 12 4.85 -29.28 20.53
C LEU A 12 4.11 -27.96 20.25
N PHE A 13 3.71 -27.23 21.29
CA PHE A 13 3.06 -25.93 21.15
C PHE A 13 4.01 -24.84 20.62
N ALA A 14 5.30 -24.91 20.97
CA ALA A 14 6.32 -24.00 20.46
C ALA A 14 6.58 -24.16 18.94
N LEU A 15 6.33 -25.35 18.38
CA LEU A 15 6.53 -25.62 16.94
C LEU A 15 5.39 -25.07 16.06
N VAL A 16 4.23 -24.74 16.63
CA VAL A 16 3.05 -24.25 15.89
C VAL A 16 2.82 -22.73 16.05
N MET A 17 3.57 -22.06 16.94
CA MET A 17 3.52 -20.61 17.09
C MET A 17 4.28 -19.95 15.94
N ARG A 18 3.56 -19.31 15.02
CA ARG A 18 4.12 -18.46 13.97
C ARG A 18 3.75 -17.01 14.26
N ALA A 19 4.74 -16.15 14.45
CA ALA A 19 4.54 -14.70 14.58
C ALA A 19 4.70 -14.03 13.20
N ASP A 20 4.08 -14.61 12.19
CA ASP A 20 4.19 -14.15 10.81
C ASP A 20 3.09 -13.11 10.57
N ASP A 21 3.42 -11.83 10.75
CA ASP A 21 2.64 -10.73 10.18
C ASP A 21 3.03 -10.56 8.71
N THR A 22 2.04 -10.45 7.82
CA THR A 22 2.28 -10.18 6.40
C THR A 22 2.04 -8.71 6.11
N LEU A 23 3.04 -8.02 5.58
CA LEU A 23 2.90 -6.67 5.05
C LEU A 23 2.72 -6.71 3.52
N THR A 24 1.73 -5.97 3.04
CA THR A 24 1.49 -5.73 1.62
C THR A 24 2.12 -4.40 1.21
N VAL A 25 3.05 -4.44 0.26
CA VAL A 25 3.73 -3.23 -0.24
C VAL A 25 3.33 -2.98 -1.68
N MET A 26 2.85 -1.76 -1.96
CA MET A 26 2.56 -1.30 -3.32
C MET A 26 3.50 -0.14 -3.68
N HIS A 27 4.19 -0.29 -4.80
CA HIS A 27 4.93 0.79 -5.44
C HIS A 27 4.28 1.09 -6.79
N TYR A 28 3.92 2.36 -7.03
CA TYR A 28 3.17 2.73 -8.22
C TYR A 28 3.64 4.07 -8.80
N ASN A 29 4.07 4.06 -10.06
CA ASN A 29 4.38 5.29 -10.78
C ASN A 29 3.07 5.97 -11.20
N LEU A 30 2.84 7.21 -10.77
CA LEU A 30 1.59 7.94 -11.00
C LEU A 30 1.57 8.74 -12.31
N LEU A 31 2.60 8.65 -13.16
CA LEU A 31 2.65 9.22 -14.50
C LEU A 31 2.31 10.73 -14.53
N TYR A 32 3.23 11.57 -14.05
CA TYR A 32 3.06 13.02 -13.95
C TYR A 32 1.78 13.48 -13.19
N CYS A 33 1.42 12.83 -12.08
CA CYS A 33 0.22 13.16 -11.32
C CYS A 33 0.26 14.58 -10.76
N GLY A 34 -0.70 15.41 -11.20
CA GLY A 34 -0.78 16.82 -10.81
C GLY A 34 0.26 17.73 -11.47
N ALA A 35 1.06 17.21 -12.40
CA ALA A 35 2.02 17.99 -13.19
C ALA A 35 1.46 18.25 -14.60
N ASN A 36 1.54 19.50 -15.05
CA ASN A 36 1.13 19.90 -16.40
C ASN A 36 2.38 20.23 -17.23
N THR A 37 2.53 19.60 -18.38
CA THR A 37 3.62 19.81 -19.35
C THR A 37 3.04 20.04 -20.74
N SER A 38 3.89 20.34 -21.72
CA SER A 38 3.44 20.55 -23.11
C SER A 38 2.72 19.34 -23.74
N PHE A 39 2.98 18.13 -23.24
CA PHE A 39 2.40 16.88 -23.75
C PHE A 39 1.45 16.20 -22.75
N CYS A 40 1.41 16.66 -21.50
CA CYS A 40 0.65 16.08 -20.40
C CYS A 40 -0.21 17.18 -19.78
N THR A 41 -1.46 17.28 -20.22
CA THR A 41 -2.39 18.36 -19.87
C THR A 41 -3.57 17.82 -19.08
N ASN A 42 -4.44 18.71 -18.58
CA ASN A 42 -5.69 18.28 -17.93
C ASN A 42 -6.67 17.58 -18.89
N GLU A 43 -6.48 17.67 -20.21
CA GLU A 43 -7.32 16.98 -21.19
C GLU A 43 -6.96 15.49 -21.30
N ASN A 44 -5.67 15.15 -21.22
CA ASN A 44 -5.19 13.78 -21.39
C ASN A 44 -4.62 13.13 -20.12
N ASN A 45 -4.42 13.89 -19.04
CA ASN A 45 -3.92 13.41 -17.74
C ASN A 45 -4.64 14.12 -16.57
N ASN A 46 -5.97 14.21 -16.66
CA ASN A 46 -6.81 14.88 -15.66
C ASN A 46 -6.59 14.31 -14.24
N LEU A 47 -6.28 15.19 -13.27
CA LEU A 47 -5.97 14.80 -11.91
C LEU A 47 -7.17 14.16 -11.18
N ASP A 48 -8.36 14.74 -11.30
CA ASP A 48 -9.56 14.25 -10.61
C ASP A 48 -9.94 12.84 -11.07
N THR A 49 -9.91 12.62 -12.39
CA THR A 49 -10.12 11.30 -12.98
C THR A 49 -9.10 10.28 -12.46
N LYS A 50 -7.83 10.67 -12.35
CA LYS A 50 -6.77 9.78 -11.83
C LYS A 50 -6.95 9.45 -10.37
N ASN A 51 -7.35 10.41 -9.53
CA ASN A 51 -7.62 10.17 -8.12
C ASN A 51 -8.76 9.16 -7.95
N VAL A 52 -9.84 9.28 -8.72
CA VAL A 52 -10.94 8.29 -8.69
C VAL A 52 -10.44 6.89 -9.07
N HIS A 53 -9.64 6.75 -10.12
CA HIS A 53 -9.11 5.46 -10.53
C HIS A 53 -8.10 4.89 -9.52
N LEU A 54 -7.22 5.73 -8.98
CA LEU A 54 -6.27 5.30 -7.98
C LEU A 54 -6.98 4.80 -6.72
N LYS A 55 -8.04 5.48 -6.29
CA LYS A 55 -8.88 5.01 -5.18
C LYS A 55 -9.45 3.62 -5.42
N LEU A 56 -9.89 3.31 -6.65
CA LEU A 56 -10.36 1.96 -6.99
C LEU A 56 -9.24 0.92 -6.87
N ILE A 57 -8.02 1.27 -7.31
CA ILE A 57 -6.85 0.39 -7.19
C ILE A 57 -6.47 0.19 -5.71
N MET A 58 -6.39 1.27 -4.93
CA MET A 58 -6.04 1.22 -3.50
C MET A 58 -7.04 0.39 -2.71
N ASN A 59 -8.34 0.52 -2.98
CA ASN A 59 -9.38 -0.30 -2.36
C ASN A 59 -9.30 -1.78 -2.74
N ALA A 60 -8.82 -2.10 -3.94
CA ALA A 60 -8.64 -3.48 -4.38
C ALA A 60 -7.38 -4.12 -3.77
N VAL A 61 -6.26 -3.39 -3.79
CA VAL A 61 -4.95 -3.90 -3.34
C VAL A 61 -4.83 -3.88 -1.81
N ARG A 62 -5.37 -2.85 -1.16
CA ARG A 62 -5.26 -2.57 0.29
C ARG A 62 -3.83 -2.73 0.81
N PRO A 63 -2.86 -1.96 0.28
CA PRO A 63 -1.48 -2.05 0.73
C PRO A 63 -1.32 -1.47 2.14
N ASP A 64 -0.46 -2.08 2.96
CA ASP A 64 -0.03 -1.54 4.25
C ASP A 64 0.99 -0.41 4.08
N ILE A 65 1.84 -0.51 3.05
CA ILE A 65 2.81 0.51 2.66
C ILE A 65 2.59 0.87 1.20
N PHE A 66 2.30 2.14 0.94
CA PHE A 66 2.15 2.68 -0.40
C PHE A 66 3.25 3.70 -0.71
N THR A 67 3.94 3.49 -1.83
CA THR A 67 5.01 4.38 -2.31
C THR A 67 4.77 4.73 -3.76
N VAL A 68 5.19 5.93 -4.17
CA VAL A 68 4.90 6.45 -5.51
C VAL A 68 6.08 7.17 -6.14
N ASN A 69 6.09 7.17 -7.47
CA ASN A 69 6.89 8.06 -8.29
C ASN A 69 5.98 9.04 -9.04
N GLU A 70 6.57 10.14 -9.52
CA GLU A 70 5.94 11.09 -10.44
C GLU A 70 4.63 11.73 -9.93
N ILE A 71 4.63 12.13 -8.66
CA ILE A 71 3.67 13.11 -8.14
C ILE A 71 4.28 14.51 -8.18
N SER A 72 3.46 15.52 -8.48
CA SER A 72 3.89 16.92 -8.46
C SER A 72 4.37 17.34 -7.07
N ALA A 73 5.25 18.34 -7.02
CA ALA A 73 5.70 18.94 -5.76
C ALA A 73 4.65 19.84 -5.08
N LEU A 74 3.46 20.01 -5.68
CA LEU A 74 2.38 20.79 -5.08
C LEU A 74 1.73 19.98 -3.95
N GLU A 75 1.73 20.55 -2.76
CA GLU A 75 1.22 19.92 -1.53
C GLU A 75 -0.24 19.47 -1.66
N VAL A 76 -1.10 20.28 -2.29
CA VAL A 76 -2.52 19.94 -2.49
C VAL A 76 -2.71 18.61 -3.24
N ASN A 77 -1.82 18.28 -4.18
CA ASN A 77 -1.89 17.04 -4.95
C ASN A 77 -1.42 15.84 -4.10
N GLN A 78 -0.48 16.07 -3.18
CA GLN A 78 0.02 15.05 -2.25
C GLN A 78 -0.99 14.78 -1.14
N LEU A 79 -1.65 15.82 -0.61
CA LEU A 79 -2.73 15.66 0.37
C LEU A 79 -3.91 14.89 -0.23
N GLY A 80 -4.32 15.22 -1.46
CA GLY A 80 -5.36 14.48 -2.16
C GLY A 80 -5.02 13.01 -2.39
N LEU A 81 -3.73 12.64 -2.47
CA LEU A 81 -3.30 11.24 -2.53
C LEU A 81 -3.56 10.51 -1.21
N MET A 82 -3.31 11.18 -0.07
CA MET A 82 -3.46 10.62 1.28
C MET A 82 -4.92 10.44 1.71
N GLU A 83 -5.86 11.06 0.99
CA GLU A 83 -7.31 10.89 1.21
C GLU A 83 -7.91 9.65 0.50
N ASN A 84 -7.12 8.93 -0.30
CA ASN A 84 -7.56 7.72 -1.01
C ASN A 84 -7.49 6.47 -0.14
#